data_AF-A0A925PE23-F1
#
_entry.id   AF-A0A925PE23-F1
#
_cell.length_a   1.000
_cell.length_b   1.000
_cell.length_c   1.000
_cell.angle_alpha   90.00
_cell.angle_beta   90.00
_cell.angle_gamma   90.00
#
_symmetry.space_group_name_H-M   'P 1'
#
loop_
_entity.id
_entity.type
_entity.pdbx_description
1 polymer ?
#
loop_
_entity_poly.entity_id
_entity_poly.type
_entity_poly.pdbx_seq_one_letter_code
_entity_poly.pdbx_strand_id
1 'polypeptide(L)'
;MERSLDTLIQEDSGAKPYRSIEGDASTGLLILCDHAENTIPDAYGTLGLRASDLHRHIAYDFGAAAVAEGLAEALGAPAVLSRFSRLLIDPNRGLDDPTLVMQISDGLIVPGNAGLGPEEVEARIQRYYQPYHRAIEREVEAAVGLGKPPVIVSVHSFTQAWKGVGRPWEVGVLWDRDPRLALPLLAALRAIPGIEVGDNVPYSGQLKGDTLYRHGTARGLAHALVEVRQDLILGPEGQAEWAMRLAHVLRKVLNDTGGALHAIELHGSLTDEARRASIAQGFNRKGPAVMDEKTKTELEAAAFRRLVEHLRERSDVQNIDLMELAGFCRNCLSTWYQEAAAAKGVPLSKEEAREIVYGMTYEEWKAKFQTGASAKPRQRTG
;
A
#
# COMPACT_ATOMS: atom_id res chain seq x y z
N MET A 1 11.27 -31.26 -2.18
CA MET A 1 11.71 -31.08 -3.57
C MET A 1 11.89 -29.58 -3.77
N GLU A 2 13.12 -29.10 -3.60
CA GLU A 2 13.47 -27.68 -3.71
C GLU A 2 13.16 -27.20 -5.14
N ARG A 3 12.16 -26.32 -5.29
CA ARG A 3 12.09 -25.49 -6.49
C ARG A 3 13.26 -24.53 -6.40
N SER A 4 14.14 -24.55 -7.40
CA SER A 4 15.26 -23.61 -7.51
C SER A 4 14.76 -22.18 -7.30
N LEU A 5 15.49 -21.40 -6.48
CA LEU A 5 15.20 -20.02 -6.09
C LEU A 5 14.93 -19.08 -7.28
N ASP A 6 15.39 -19.42 -8.49
CA ASP A 6 15.15 -18.61 -9.70
C ASP A 6 13.78 -18.89 -10.35
N THR A 7 13.16 -20.04 -10.08
CA THR A 7 11.94 -20.51 -10.77
C THR A 7 10.64 -19.90 -10.23
N LEU A 8 10.70 -19.20 -9.09
CA LEU A 8 9.54 -18.52 -8.49
C LEU A 8 9.44 -17.04 -8.90
N ILE A 9 10.40 -16.52 -9.65
CA ILE A 9 10.46 -15.11 -10.06
C ILE A 9 9.80 -14.92 -11.42
N GLN A 10 9.78 -15.95 -12.27
CA GLN A 10 9.48 -15.87 -13.69
C GLN A 10 8.49 -16.98 -14.12
N GLU A 11 7.31 -16.60 -14.59
CA GLU A 11 6.34 -17.52 -15.21
C GLU A 11 5.89 -17.02 -16.59
N ASP A 12 5.51 -18.00 -17.43
CA ASP A 12 5.05 -17.86 -18.80
C ASP A 12 3.76 -17.01 -18.93
N SER A 13 3.74 -16.17 -19.97
CA SER A 13 2.76 -15.14 -20.35
C SER A 13 1.30 -15.61 -20.59
N GLY A 14 0.99 -16.90 -20.42
CA GLY A 14 -0.34 -17.48 -20.65
C GLY A 14 -1.19 -17.72 -19.39
N ALA A 15 -0.61 -17.60 -18.19
CA ALA A 15 -1.33 -17.83 -16.95
C ALA A 15 -2.24 -16.63 -16.57
N LYS A 16 -3.42 -16.91 -15.99
CA LYS A 16 -4.26 -15.87 -15.39
C LYS A 16 -3.45 -15.16 -14.29
N PRO A 17 -3.55 -13.82 -14.13
CA PRO A 17 -2.81 -13.06 -13.11
C PRO A 17 -3.39 -13.25 -11.70
N TYR A 18 -4.23 -14.25 -11.52
CA TYR A 18 -4.84 -14.65 -10.27
C TYR A 18 -5.07 -16.16 -10.30
N ARG A 19 -5.27 -16.74 -9.13
CA ARG A 19 -5.82 -18.09 -8.97
C ARG A 19 -7.03 -18.05 -8.08
N SER A 20 -7.98 -18.95 -8.39
CA SER A 20 -9.18 -19.16 -7.61
C SER A 20 -9.07 -20.51 -6.92
N ILE A 21 -9.42 -20.56 -5.64
CA ILE A 21 -9.64 -21.80 -4.91
C ILE A 21 -11.13 -22.07 -4.97
N GLU A 22 -11.49 -23.26 -5.45
CA GLU A 22 -12.88 -23.70 -5.46
C GLU A 22 -13.41 -23.80 -4.03
N GLY A 23 -14.64 -23.36 -3.83
CA GLY A 23 -15.33 -23.43 -2.54
C GLY A 23 -16.82 -23.25 -2.73
N ASP A 24 -17.57 -23.53 -1.67
CA ASP A 24 -19.02 -23.39 -1.69
C ASP A 24 -19.40 -21.93 -1.39
N ALA A 25 -19.88 -21.22 -2.42
CA ALA A 25 -20.38 -19.85 -2.27
C ALA A 25 -21.55 -19.74 -1.27
N SER A 26 -22.26 -20.85 -0.98
CA SER A 26 -23.32 -20.91 0.04
C SER A 26 -22.80 -20.78 1.48
N THR A 27 -21.49 -20.93 1.69
CA THR A 27 -20.83 -20.57 2.96
C THR A 27 -21.06 -19.09 3.28
N GLY A 28 -21.24 -18.24 2.27
CA GLY A 28 -21.38 -16.79 2.43
C GLY A 28 -20.06 -16.12 2.81
N LEU A 29 -18.94 -16.74 2.48
CA LEU A 29 -17.59 -16.21 2.71
C LEU A 29 -16.84 -16.06 1.39
N LEU A 30 -15.93 -15.09 1.35
CA LEU A 30 -14.95 -14.96 0.28
C LEU A 30 -13.60 -14.58 0.89
N ILE A 31 -12.59 -15.42 0.68
CA ILE A 31 -11.23 -15.18 1.17
C ILE A 31 -10.39 -14.54 0.06
N LEU A 32 -9.66 -13.48 0.39
CA LEU A 32 -8.80 -12.76 -0.55
C LEU A 32 -7.34 -12.78 -0.06
N CYS A 33 -6.40 -12.73 -0.99
CA CYS A 33 -5.00 -12.43 -0.69
C CYS A 33 -4.40 -11.60 -1.83
N ASP A 34 -4.30 -10.28 -1.59
CA ASP A 34 -3.89 -9.31 -2.62
C ASP A 34 -2.40 -9.38 -2.94
N HIS A 35 -1.57 -9.72 -1.95
CA HIS A 35 -0.11 -9.77 -2.04
C HIS A 35 0.42 -11.21 -1.94
N ALA A 36 -0.27 -12.14 -2.60
CA ALA A 36 -0.06 -13.58 -2.41
C ALA A 36 1.25 -14.12 -3.01
N GLU A 37 1.65 -13.63 -4.18
CA GLU A 37 2.79 -14.17 -4.93
C GLU A 37 3.79 -13.08 -5.32
N ASN A 38 5.02 -13.50 -5.59
CA ASN A 38 6.13 -12.62 -5.95
C ASN A 38 6.48 -12.65 -7.45
N THR A 39 5.61 -13.21 -8.27
CA THR A 39 5.90 -13.47 -9.68
C THR A 39 6.01 -12.16 -10.46
N ILE A 40 7.06 -12.02 -11.26
CA ILE A 40 7.24 -10.92 -12.21
C ILE A 40 7.31 -11.55 -13.62
N PRO A 41 6.41 -11.19 -14.54
CA PRO A 41 6.40 -11.76 -15.88
C PRO A 41 7.72 -11.49 -16.62
N ASP A 42 8.17 -12.43 -17.46
CA ASP A 42 9.46 -12.37 -18.16
C ASP A 42 9.71 -11.05 -18.90
N ALA A 43 8.66 -10.46 -19.48
CA ALA A 43 8.72 -9.17 -20.17
C ALA A 43 9.22 -8.01 -19.28
N TYR A 44 9.14 -8.16 -17.96
CA TYR A 44 9.57 -7.18 -16.96
C TYR A 44 10.92 -7.51 -16.31
N GLY A 45 11.47 -8.70 -16.58
CA GLY A 45 12.70 -9.19 -15.95
C GLY A 45 12.61 -9.15 -14.42
N THR A 46 13.51 -8.43 -13.77
CA THR A 46 13.51 -8.24 -12.30
C THR A 46 13.02 -6.86 -11.87
N LEU A 47 12.41 -6.09 -12.78
CA LEU A 47 12.19 -4.64 -12.61
C LEU A 47 13.48 -3.87 -12.27
N GLY A 48 14.65 -4.39 -12.69
CA GLY A 48 15.96 -3.82 -12.37
C GLY A 48 16.40 -3.98 -10.92
N LEU A 49 15.70 -4.81 -10.13
CA LEU A 49 16.06 -5.13 -8.75
C LEU A 49 17.04 -6.30 -8.67
N ARG A 50 17.78 -6.38 -7.56
CA ARG A 50 18.59 -7.54 -7.21
C ARG A 50 17.68 -8.65 -6.70
N ALA A 51 18.09 -9.90 -6.86
CA ALA A 51 17.35 -11.05 -6.33
C ALA A 51 17.06 -10.91 -4.83
N SER A 52 18.01 -10.42 -4.02
CA SER A 52 17.81 -10.19 -2.59
C SER A 52 16.72 -9.15 -2.28
N ASP A 53 16.48 -8.18 -3.17
CA ASP A 53 15.45 -7.17 -2.99
C ASP A 53 14.05 -7.70 -3.33
N LEU A 54 13.96 -8.61 -4.32
CA LEU A 54 12.72 -9.32 -4.64
C LEU A 54 12.30 -10.28 -3.53
N HIS A 55 13.23 -10.78 -2.71
CA HIS A 55 12.93 -11.63 -1.55
C HIS A 55 12.73 -10.83 -0.26
N ARG A 56 12.18 -9.61 -0.35
CA ARG A 56 11.79 -8.78 0.78
C ARG A 56 10.29 -8.56 0.78
N HIS A 57 9.77 -8.16 1.94
CA HIS A 57 8.35 -7.83 2.17
C HIS A 57 7.82 -6.70 1.25
N ILE A 58 8.70 -6.00 0.54
CA ILE A 58 8.31 -4.98 -0.45
C ILE A 58 7.63 -5.58 -1.68
N ALA A 59 7.85 -6.88 -1.93
CA ALA A 59 7.46 -7.54 -3.18
C ALA A 59 6.21 -8.40 -3.06
N TYR A 60 5.93 -8.93 -1.86
CA TYR A 60 4.75 -9.72 -1.53
C TYR A 60 4.68 -9.94 -0.01
N ASP A 61 3.60 -10.56 0.45
CA ASP A 61 3.36 -10.87 1.85
C ASP A 61 3.78 -12.31 2.18
N PHE A 62 4.78 -12.47 3.04
CA PHE A 62 5.32 -13.78 3.38
C PHE A 62 4.27 -14.63 4.11
N GLY A 63 3.99 -15.81 3.58
CA GLY A 63 3.10 -16.80 4.20
C GLY A 63 1.61 -16.47 4.10
N ALA A 64 1.22 -15.24 3.73
CA ALA A 64 -0.18 -14.83 3.66
C ALA A 64 -1.01 -15.69 2.70
N ALA A 65 -0.45 -16.06 1.54
CA ALA A 65 -1.12 -16.95 0.59
C ALA A 65 -1.45 -18.32 1.19
N ALA A 66 -0.50 -18.93 1.90
CA ALA A 66 -0.70 -20.25 2.54
C ALA A 66 -1.72 -20.17 3.69
N VAL A 67 -1.72 -19.07 4.46
CA VAL A 67 -2.74 -18.83 5.48
C VAL A 67 -4.12 -18.66 4.85
N ALA A 68 -4.23 -17.88 3.77
CA ALA A 68 -5.48 -17.67 3.03
C ALA A 68 -6.04 -18.97 2.43
N GLU A 69 -5.17 -19.79 1.83
CA GLU A 69 -5.51 -21.12 1.33
C GLU A 69 -6.04 -22.04 2.42
N GLY A 70 -5.26 -22.21 3.51
CA GLY A 70 -5.66 -23.07 4.62
C GLY A 70 -6.94 -22.58 5.30
N LEU A 71 -7.15 -21.26 5.34
CA LEU A 71 -8.38 -20.66 5.85
C LEU A 71 -9.59 -20.98 4.95
N ALA A 72 -9.43 -20.82 3.64
CA ALA A 72 -10.45 -21.13 2.66
C ALA A 72 -10.83 -22.61 2.69
N GLU A 73 -9.84 -23.51 2.71
CA GLU A 73 -10.04 -24.95 2.82
C GLU A 73 -10.76 -25.32 4.12
N ALA A 74 -10.30 -24.79 5.27
CA ALA A 74 -10.93 -25.06 6.54
C ALA A 74 -12.40 -24.61 6.60
N LEU A 75 -12.73 -23.49 5.94
CA LEU A 75 -14.09 -22.95 5.91
C LEU A 75 -14.94 -23.47 4.75
N GLY A 76 -14.36 -24.22 3.81
CA GLY A 76 -15.00 -24.60 2.55
C GLY A 76 -15.37 -23.40 1.68
N ALA A 77 -14.73 -22.25 1.88
CA ALA A 77 -15.06 -20.98 1.24
C ALA A 77 -14.26 -20.78 -0.07
N PRO A 78 -14.83 -20.11 -1.09
CA PRO A 78 -14.05 -19.72 -2.26
C PRO A 78 -12.95 -18.71 -1.87
N ALA A 79 -11.85 -18.72 -2.62
CA ALA A 79 -10.79 -17.73 -2.46
C ALA A 79 -10.24 -17.20 -3.79
N VAL A 80 -9.74 -15.96 -3.77
CA VAL A 80 -9.05 -15.33 -4.90
C VAL A 80 -7.72 -14.75 -4.43
N LEU A 81 -6.63 -15.16 -5.09
CA LEU A 81 -5.27 -14.76 -4.76
C LEU A 81 -4.58 -14.20 -6.00
N SER A 82 -3.78 -13.15 -5.84
CA SER A 82 -2.97 -12.62 -6.94
C SER A 82 -1.85 -13.60 -7.33
N ARG A 83 -1.42 -13.54 -8.60
CA ARG A 83 -0.29 -14.33 -9.11
C ARG A 83 0.86 -13.45 -9.61
N PHE A 84 0.98 -12.25 -9.03
CA PHE A 84 2.00 -11.30 -9.41
C PHE A 84 2.43 -10.48 -8.20
N SER A 85 3.69 -10.07 -8.21
CA SER A 85 4.26 -9.18 -7.19
C SER A 85 3.52 -7.85 -7.18
N ARG A 86 3.27 -7.32 -5.98
CA ARG A 86 2.76 -5.95 -5.80
C ARG A 86 3.69 -4.87 -6.37
N LEU A 87 4.97 -5.18 -6.62
CA LEU A 87 5.90 -4.29 -7.31
C LEU A 87 5.59 -4.16 -8.80
N LEU A 88 4.96 -5.16 -9.43
CA LEU A 88 4.52 -5.03 -10.81
C LEU A 88 3.39 -3.98 -10.90
N ILE A 89 2.35 -4.20 -10.10
CA ILE A 89 1.23 -3.28 -9.86
C ILE A 89 0.56 -3.75 -8.57
N ASP A 90 0.24 -2.86 -7.65
CA ASP A 90 -0.35 -3.24 -6.36
C ASP A 90 -1.87 -3.37 -6.51
N PRO A 91 -2.46 -4.58 -6.40
CA PRO A 91 -3.90 -4.75 -6.55
C PRO A 91 -4.68 -4.18 -5.35
N ASN A 92 -4.03 -3.94 -4.21
CA ASN A 92 -4.66 -3.34 -3.03
C ASN A 92 -4.48 -1.81 -3.00
N ARG A 93 -4.55 -1.16 -4.17
CA ARG A 93 -4.45 0.29 -4.35
C ARG A 93 -5.53 0.80 -5.30
N GLY A 94 -5.98 2.03 -5.06
CA GLY A 94 -6.83 2.76 -5.99
C GLY A 94 -6.11 3.05 -7.31
N LEU A 95 -6.86 3.20 -8.40
CA LEU A 95 -6.29 3.51 -9.72
C LEU A 95 -5.62 4.91 -9.76
N ASP A 96 -6.02 5.80 -8.85
CA ASP A 96 -5.46 7.14 -8.64
C ASP A 96 -4.37 7.17 -7.55
N ASP A 97 -4.03 6.04 -6.95
CA ASP A 97 -3.02 5.97 -5.90
C ASP A 97 -1.61 6.11 -6.50
N PRO A 98 -0.76 7.03 -6.01
CA PRO A 98 0.59 7.23 -6.54
C PRO A 98 1.51 6.04 -6.32
N THR A 99 1.11 5.09 -5.47
CA THR A 99 1.82 3.84 -5.19
C THR A 99 1.22 2.62 -5.91
N LEU A 100 0.24 2.81 -6.79
CA LEU A 100 -0.33 1.74 -7.65
C LEU A 100 0.78 1.00 -8.40
N VAL A 101 1.77 1.73 -8.93
CA VAL A 101 3.02 1.15 -9.44
C VAL A 101 4.17 1.74 -8.62
N MET A 102 4.61 0.98 -7.62
CA MET A 102 5.53 1.45 -6.59
C MET A 102 6.91 1.81 -7.17
N GLN A 103 7.30 3.09 -7.11
CA GLN A 103 8.59 3.56 -7.60
C GLN A 103 9.70 3.49 -6.54
N ILE A 104 9.34 3.69 -5.27
CA ILE A 104 10.29 3.69 -4.15
C ILE A 104 9.66 2.92 -2.98
N SER A 105 10.30 1.83 -2.56
CA SER A 105 9.85 1.01 -1.43
C SER A 105 10.97 0.80 -0.43
N ASP A 106 10.71 1.11 0.84
CA ASP A 106 11.68 0.94 1.94
C ASP A 106 13.08 1.53 1.64
N GLY A 107 13.08 2.74 1.07
CA GLY A 107 14.29 3.47 0.68
C GLY A 107 14.98 3.00 -0.61
N LEU A 108 14.46 1.95 -1.26
CA LEU A 108 14.97 1.40 -2.50
C LEU A 108 14.16 1.92 -3.70
N ILE A 109 14.84 2.44 -4.71
CA ILE A 109 14.24 2.74 -6.02
C ILE A 109 13.99 1.43 -6.75
N VAL A 110 12.82 1.28 -7.38
CA VAL A 110 12.48 0.17 -8.27
C VAL A 110 12.73 0.62 -9.71
N PRO A 111 13.89 0.29 -10.34
CA PRO A 111 14.28 0.92 -11.60
C PRO A 111 13.30 0.70 -12.75
N GLY A 112 12.68 -0.48 -12.83
CA GLY A 112 11.67 -0.82 -13.83
C GLY A 112 10.32 -0.13 -13.64
N ASN A 113 10.15 0.61 -12.54
CA ASN A 113 8.99 1.43 -12.27
C ASN A 113 9.30 2.94 -12.30
N ALA A 114 10.56 3.33 -12.20
CA ALA A 114 10.98 4.72 -12.24
C ALA A 114 10.74 5.32 -13.63
N GLY A 115 10.01 6.44 -13.70
CA GLY A 115 9.78 7.16 -14.96
C GLY A 115 8.85 6.45 -15.95
N LEU A 116 8.00 5.52 -15.49
CA LEU A 116 7.00 4.87 -16.35
C LEU A 116 6.02 5.89 -16.93
N GLY A 117 5.78 5.77 -18.23
CA GLY A 117 4.71 6.49 -18.91
C GLY A 117 3.32 5.92 -18.58
N PRO A 118 2.24 6.71 -18.77
CA PRO A 118 0.87 6.28 -18.49
C PRO A 118 0.43 5.06 -19.32
N GLU A 119 0.99 4.87 -20.52
CA GLU A 119 0.67 3.73 -21.39
C GLU A 119 1.08 2.39 -20.76
N GLU A 120 2.23 2.34 -20.09
CA GLU A 120 2.70 1.11 -19.42
C GLU A 120 1.88 0.83 -18.16
N VAL A 121 1.52 1.87 -17.40
CA VAL A 121 0.63 1.72 -16.24
C VAL A 121 -0.73 1.16 -16.70
N GLU A 122 -1.30 1.68 -17.77
CA GLU A 122 -2.55 1.18 -18.34
C GLU A 122 -2.42 -0.27 -18.84
N ALA A 123 -1.30 -0.62 -19.48
CA ALA A 123 -1.05 -2.01 -19.89
C ALA A 123 -1.03 -2.96 -18.69
N ARG A 124 -0.40 -2.57 -17.57
CA ARG A 124 -0.41 -3.38 -16.33
C ARG A 124 -1.79 -3.46 -15.70
N ILE A 125 -2.55 -2.36 -15.76
CA ILE A 125 -3.95 -2.33 -15.29
C ILE A 125 -4.77 -3.37 -16.05
N GLN A 126 -4.73 -3.35 -17.38
CA GLN A 126 -5.52 -4.26 -18.22
C GLN A 126 -5.11 -5.73 -18.09
N ARG A 127 -3.80 -5.99 -17.93
CA ARG A 127 -3.25 -7.35 -17.93
C ARG A 127 -3.25 -8.03 -16.56
N TYR A 128 -3.12 -7.29 -15.47
CA TYR A 128 -2.93 -7.86 -14.13
C TYR A 128 -3.98 -7.40 -13.13
N TYR A 129 -4.11 -6.09 -12.96
CA TYR A 129 -5.01 -5.49 -11.96
C TYR A 129 -6.48 -5.80 -12.24
N GLN A 130 -7.00 -5.45 -13.41
CA GLN A 130 -8.42 -5.62 -13.72
C GLN A 130 -8.84 -7.10 -13.74
N PRO A 131 -8.08 -8.05 -14.34
CA PRO A 131 -8.48 -9.45 -14.29
C PRO A 131 -8.55 -10.00 -12.86
N TYR A 132 -7.66 -9.58 -11.94
CA TYR A 132 -7.75 -9.94 -10.53
C TYR A 132 -9.04 -9.43 -9.89
N HIS A 133 -9.36 -8.14 -10.02
CA HIS A 133 -10.61 -7.60 -9.44
C HIS A 133 -11.87 -8.16 -10.09
N ARG A 134 -11.87 -8.44 -11.40
CA ARG A 134 -12.98 -9.15 -12.08
C ARG A 134 -13.20 -10.56 -11.54
N ALA A 135 -12.13 -11.24 -11.12
CA ALA A 135 -12.25 -12.55 -10.49
C ALA A 135 -12.96 -12.44 -9.14
N ILE A 136 -12.60 -11.43 -8.33
CA ILE A 136 -13.28 -11.14 -7.06
C ILE A 136 -14.77 -10.81 -7.31
N GLU A 137 -15.05 -9.92 -8.26
CA GLU A 137 -16.43 -9.56 -8.62
C GLU A 137 -17.25 -10.79 -8.99
N ARG A 138 -16.70 -11.73 -9.76
CA ARG A 138 -17.39 -12.97 -10.12
C ARG A 138 -17.78 -13.79 -8.89
N GLU A 139 -16.88 -13.96 -7.92
CA GLU A 139 -17.18 -14.72 -6.70
C GLU A 139 -18.22 -13.98 -5.83
N VAL A 140 -18.15 -12.65 -5.77
CA VAL A 140 -19.15 -11.84 -5.07
C VAL A 140 -20.53 -11.99 -5.72
N GLU A 141 -20.62 -11.84 -7.05
CA GLU A 141 -21.90 -12.01 -7.76
C GLU A 141 -22.45 -13.43 -7.65
N ALA A 142 -21.59 -14.46 -7.60
CA ALA A 142 -22.03 -15.83 -7.38
C ALA A 142 -22.73 -16.00 -6.03
N ALA A 143 -22.13 -15.49 -4.95
CA ALA A 143 -22.72 -15.56 -3.61
C ALA A 143 -23.98 -14.69 -3.46
N VAL A 144 -23.99 -13.48 -4.04
CA VAL A 144 -25.18 -12.62 -4.10
C VAL A 144 -26.32 -13.30 -4.87
N GLY A 145 -26.03 -13.96 -6.00
CA GLY A 145 -27.01 -14.70 -6.78
C GLY A 145 -27.67 -15.87 -6.04
N LEU A 146 -26.99 -16.41 -5.03
CA LEU A 146 -27.53 -17.43 -4.11
C LEU A 146 -28.35 -16.84 -2.95
N GLY A 147 -28.53 -15.52 -2.91
CA GLY A 147 -29.26 -14.83 -1.84
C GLY A 147 -28.47 -14.72 -0.53
N LYS A 148 -27.15 -14.99 -0.56
CA LYS A 148 -26.27 -14.91 0.61
C LYS A 148 -25.01 -14.09 0.27
N PRO A 149 -25.13 -12.74 0.20
CA PRO A 149 -23.98 -11.87 -0.05
C PRO A 149 -22.78 -12.22 0.85
N PRO A 150 -21.56 -12.26 0.31
CA PRO A 150 -20.44 -12.82 1.03
C PRO A 150 -19.89 -11.83 2.05
N VAL A 151 -19.38 -12.38 3.15
CA VAL A 151 -18.48 -11.72 4.07
C VAL A 151 -17.06 -11.84 3.52
N ILE A 152 -16.40 -10.71 3.28
CA ILE A 152 -15.08 -10.68 2.64
C ILE A 152 -13.98 -10.58 3.69
N VAL A 153 -13.04 -11.53 3.66
CA VAL A 153 -11.85 -11.51 4.54
C VAL A 153 -10.61 -11.49 3.65
N SER A 154 -9.86 -10.39 3.68
CA SER A 154 -8.55 -10.32 3.02
C SER A 154 -7.43 -10.66 3.99
N VAL A 155 -6.51 -11.53 3.61
CA VAL A 155 -5.37 -11.98 4.45
C VAL A 155 -4.08 -11.37 3.92
N HIS A 156 -3.39 -10.66 4.80
CA HIS A 156 -2.11 -9.98 4.57
C HIS A 156 -1.13 -10.35 5.68
N SER A 157 0.13 -9.95 5.52
CA SER A 157 1.15 -10.10 6.55
C SER A 157 2.04 -8.87 6.67
N PHE A 158 2.60 -8.66 7.86
CA PHE A 158 3.47 -7.52 8.12
C PHE A 158 4.77 -7.90 8.83
N THR A 159 5.83 -7.12 8.62
CA THR A 159 7.13 -7.33 9.27
C THR A 159 7.05 -7.18 10.78
N GLN A 160 7.79 -8.02 11.52
CA GLN A 160 7.83 -7.98 12.99
C GLN A 160 8.39 -6.68 13.59
N ALA A 161 9.11 -5.91 12.78
CA ALA A 161 9.66 -4.62 13.17
C ALA A 161 9.64 -3.65 11.98
N TRP A 162 9.59 -2.36 12.29
CA TRP A 162 9.70 -1.27 11.34
C TRP A 162 10.76 -0.28 11.80
N LYS A 163 11.80 -0.05 10.98
CA LYS A 163 12.93 0.85 11.30
C LYS A 163 13.52 0.61 12.70
N GLY A 164 13.65 -0.66 13.09
CA GLY A 164 14.18 -1.08 14.38
C GLY A 164 13.18 -1.06 15.55
N VAL A 165 11.96 -0.56 15.34
CA VAL A 165 10.89 -0.60 16.36
C VAL A 165 10.08 -1.87 16.19
N GLY A 166 10.02 -2.70 17.23
CA GLY A 166 9.21 -3.92 17.26
C GLY A 166 7.72 -3.60 17.20
N ARG A 167 6.96 -4.43 16.48
CA ARG A 167 5.49 -4.36 16.42
C ARG A 167 4.93 -5.45 17.35
N PRO A 168 4.28 -5.07 18.46
CA PRO A 168 3.96 -6.02 19.53
C PRO A 168 2.83 -6.97 19.15
N TRP A 169 1.95 -6.57 18.22
CA TRP A 169 0.79 -7.35 17.79
C TRP A 169 1.19 -8.59 17.00
N GLU A 170 0.61 -9.74 17.33
CA GLU A 170 0.69 -10.95 16.51
C GLU A 170 -0.27 -10.89 15.31
N VAL A 171 -1.40 -10.19 15.46
CA VAL A 171 -2.43 -10.05 14.43
C VAL A 171 -3.09 -8.67 14.49
N GLY A 172 -3.35 -8.07 13.34
CA GLY A 172 -4.13 -6.84 13.18
C GLY A 172 -5.44 -7.10 12.45
N VAL A 173 -6.50 -6.38 12.83
CA VAL A 173 -7.75 -6.29 12.06
C VAL A 173 -7.88 -4.87 11.54
N LEU A 174 -7.92 -4.75 10.22
CA LEU A 174 -7.95 -3.50 9.48
C LEU A 174 -9.35 -3.36 8.86
N TRP A 175 -9.96 -2.20 9.11
CA TRP A 175 -11.34 -1.95 8.73
C TRP A 175 -11.62 -0.44 8.70
N ASP A 176 -12.66 -0.05 7.97
CA ASP A 176 -13.09 1.34 7.86
C ASP A 176 -14.26 1.64 8.81
N ARG A 177 -15.50 1.74 8.30
CA ARG A 177 -16.68 2.09 9.10
C ARG A 177 -17.56 0.92 9.47
N ASP A 178 -17.59 -0.11 8.64
CA ASP A 178 -18.53 -1.22 8.81
C ASP A 178 -18.10 -2.09 10.00
N PRO A 179 -18.82 -2.04 11.12
CA PRO A 179 -18.39 -2.71 12.35
C PRO A 179 -18.78 -4.20 12.35
N ARG A 180 -19.62 -4.64 11.40
CA ARG A 180 -20.39 -5.89 11.52
C ARG A 180 -19.48 -7.11 11.60
N LEU A 181 -18.40 -7.16 10.79
CA LEU A 181 -17.37 -8.19 10.90
C LEU A 181 -16.24 -7.79 11.84
N ALA A 182 -15.72 -6.56 11.71
CA ALA A 182 -14.48 -6.16 12.36
C ALA A 182 -14.55 -6.20 13.89
N LEU A 183 -15.62 -5.69 14.51
CA LEU A 183 -15.71 -5.64 15.98
C LEU A 183 -15.86 -7.04 16.60
N PRO A 184 -16.73 -7.93 16.11
CA PRO A 184 -16.78 -9.31 16.59
C PRO A 184 -15.47 -10.07 16.36
N LEU A 185 -14.81 -9.86 15.22
CA LEU A 185 -13.52 -10.48 14.90
C LEU A 185 -12.42 -10.04 15.89
N LEU A 186 -12.30 -8.73 16.14
CA LEU A 186 -11.41 -8.17 17.16
C LEU A 186 -11.68 -8.75 18.54
N ALA A 187 -12.94 -8.80 18.96
CA ALA A 187 -13.33 -9.34 20.26
C ALA A 187 -12.95 -10.83 20.40
N ALA A 188 -13.20 -11.62 19.35
CA ALA A 188 -12.91 -13.04 19.35
C ALA A 188 -11.39 -13.34 19.30
N LEU A 189 -10.60 -12.56 18.58
CA LEU A 189 -9.13 -12.67 18.59
C LEU A 189 -8.54 -12.29 19.95
N ARG A 190 -9.03 -11.21 20.58
CA ARG A 190 -8.58 -10.76 21.91
C ARG A 190 -8.90 -11.76 23.03
N ALA A 191 -9.85 -12.67 22.80
CA ALA A 191 -10.16 -13.73 23.75
C ALA A 191 -9.14 -14.88 23.73
N ILE A 192 -8.22 -14.92 22.75
CA ILE A 192 -7.18 -15.95 22.67
C ILE A 192 -6.03 -15.56 23.61
N PRO A 193 -5.69 -16.41 24.62
CA PRO A 193 -4.60 -16.11 25.54
C PRO A 193 -3.26 -15.97 24.82
N GLY A 194 -2.49 -14.95 25.19
CA GLY A 194 -1.13 -14.75 24.69
C GLY A 194 -1.04 -14.11 23.29
N ILE A 195 -2.14 -13.58 22.75
CA ILE A 195 -2.17 -12.86 21.47
C ILE A 195 -2.48 -11.39 21.73
N GLU A 196 -1.58 -10.51 21.32
CA GLU A 196 -1.81 -9.08 21.25
C GLU A 196 -2.42 -8.71 19.89
N VAL A 197 -3.61 -8.10 19.93
CA VAL A 197 -4.41 -7.82 18.73
C VAL A 197 -4.42 -6.33 18.41
N GLY A 198 -3.93 -6.00 17.22
CA GLY A 198 -4.01 -4.67 16.64
C GLY A 198 -5.40 -4.34 16.09
N ASP A 199 -5.88 -3.13 16.36
CA ASP A 199 -7.08 -2.55 15.74
C ASP A 199 -6.63 -1.38 14.87
N ASN A 200 -6.71 -1.56 13.54
CA ASN A 200 -6.15 -0.61 12.57
C ASN A 200 -4.67 -0.26 12.84
N VAL A 201 -3.90 -1.28 13.26
CA VAL A 201 -2.44 -1.24 13.38
C VAL A 201 -1.85 -2.58 12.90
N PRO A 202 -0.66 -2.59 12.28
CA PRO A 202 0.26 -1.45 12.09
C PRO A 202 -0.15 -0.50 10.97
N TYR A 203 -1.18 -0.83 10.19
CA TYR A 203 -1.74 0.00 9.12
C TYR A 203 -3.22 0.29 9.38
N SER A 204 -3.73 1.36 8.80
CA SER A 204 -5.17 1.66 8.79
C SER A 204 -5.85 0.95 7.63
N GLY A 205 -7.05 0.39 7.86
CA GLY A 205 -7.93 -0.12 6.80
C GLY A 205 -8.77 0.96 6.11
N GLN A 206 -8.55 2.24 6.43
CA GLN A 206 -9.31 3.38 5.87
C GLN A 206 -8.65 3.88 4.57
N LEU A 207 -8.61 3.03 3.55
CA LEU A 207 -7.93 3.30 2.29
C LEU A 207 -8.94 3.39 1.15
N LYS A 208 -9.06 4.56 0.53
CA LYS A 208 -9.98 4.74 -0.59
C LYS A 208 -9.47 4.01 -1.82
N GLY A 209 -10.34 3.22 -2.44
CA GLY A 209 -10.04 2.55 -3.71
C GLY A 209 -9.20 1.28 -3.60
N ASP A 210 -8.80 0.88 -2.38
CA ASP A 210 -8.17 -0.42 -2.14
C ASP A 210 -9.16 -1.59 -2.37
N THR A 211 -8.69 -2.83 -2.22
CA THR A 211 -9.49 -4.02 -2.53
C THR A 211 -10.77 -4.07 -1.69
N LEU A 212 -10.67 -3.82 -0.39
CA LEU A 212 -11.82 -3.88 0.52
C LEU A 212 -12.76 -2.69 0.37
N TYR A 213 -12.25 -1.51 0.02
CA TYR A 213 -13.09 -0.39 -0.36
C TYR A 213 -13.92 -0.74 -1.59
N ARG A 214 -13.28 -1.25 -2.66
CA ARG A 214 -13.98 -1.56 -3.92
C ARG A 214 -15.04 -2.65 -3.73
N HIS A 215 -14.68 -3.75 -3.09
CA HIS A 215 -15.52 -4.94 -3.06
C HIS A 215 -16.39 -5.05 -1.81
N GLY A 216 -15.94 -4.46 -0.69
CA GLY A 216 -16.67 -4.42 0.58
C GLY A 216 -17.42 -3.09 0.76
N THR A 217 -16.69 -2.02 1.04
CA THR A 217 -17.25 -0.71 1.45
C THR A 217 -18.21 -0.13 0.40
N ALA A 218 -17.81 -0.04 -0.86
CA ALA A 218 -18.61 0.54 -1.94
C ALA A 218 -19.85 -0.31 -2.27
N ARG A 219 -19.87 -1.57 -1.83
CA ARG A 219 -20.95 -2.53 -2.07
C ARG A 219 -21.82 -2.80 -0.85
N GLY A 220 -21.45 -2.30 0.32
CA GLY A 220 -22.16 -2.55 1.58
C GLY A 220 -22.04 -3.99 2.10
N LEU A 221 -20.99 -4.72 1.70
CA LEU A 221 -20.73 -6.08 2.18
C LEU A 221 -19.88 -6.03 3.45
N ALA A 222 -20.18 -6.88 4.44
CA ALA A 222 -19.35 -6.97 5.64
C ALA A 222 -17.95 -7.48 5.28
N HIS A 223 -16.91 -6.78 5.76
CA HIS A 223 -15.53 -7.08 5.40
C HIS A 223 -14.54 -6.71 6.51
N ALA A 224 -13.38 -7.36 6.49
CA ALA A 224 -12.21 -6.97 7.26
C ALA A 224 -10.94 -7.50 6.59
N LEU A 225 -9.82 -6.80 6.78
CA LEU A 225 -8.49 -7.28 6.41
C LEU A 225 -7.80 -7.78 7.69
N VAL A 226 -7.20 -8.97 7.62
CA VAL A 226 -6.44 -9.59 8.69
C VAL A 226 -4.95 -9.54 8.34
N GLU A 227 -4.18 -8.90 9.19
CA GLU A 227 -2.73 -8.78 9.10
C GLU A 227 -2.09 -9.76 10.08
N VAL A 228 -1.35 -10.77 9.63
CA VAL A 228 -0.61 -11.68 10.52
C VAL A 228 0.86 -11.30 10.55
N ARG A 229 1.47 -11.22 11.75
CA ARG A 229 2.90 -10.88 11.85
C ARG A 229 3.73 -11.98 11.19
N GLN A 230 4.54 -11.61 10.20
CA GLN A 230 5.08 -12.55 9.23
C GLN A 230 6.00 -13.62 9.83
N ASP A 231 6.70 -13.33 10.95
CA ASP A 231 7.57 -14.29 11.63
C ASP A 231 6.83 -15.53 12.15
N LEU A 232 5.53 -15.38 12.40
CA LEU A 232 4.65 -16.45 12.86
C LEU A 232 4.20 -17.38 11.72
N ILE A 233 4.43 -16.99 10.47
CA ILE A 233 3.92 -17.68 9.27
C ILE A 233 4.98 -17.86 8.18
N LEU A 234 6.27 -17.77 8.53
CA LEU A 234 7.36 -18.08 7.58
C LEU A 234 7.41 -19.58 7.22
N GLY A 235 7.01 -20.45 8.15
CA GLY A 235 7.02 -21.90 7.98
C GLY A 235 5.62 -22.52 7.85
N PRO A 236 5.51 -23.72 7.27
CA PRO A 236 4.22 -24.38 7.03
C PRO A 236 3.44 -24.68 8.32
N GLU A 237 4.13 -24.97 9.43
CA GLU A 237 3.48 -25.19 10.73
C GLU A 237 2.75 -23.93 11.22
N GLY A 238 3.45 -22.79 11.23
CA GLY A 238 2.86 -21.52 11.62
C GLY A 238 1.73 -21.06 10.69
N GLN A 239 1.87 -21.29 9.38
CA GLN A 239 0.82 -21.03 8.39
C GLN A 239 -0.44 -21.86 8.68
N ALA A 240 -0.30 -23.16 8.93
CA ALA A 240 -1.42 -24.04 9.27
C ALA A 240 -2.06 -23.66 10.61
N GLU A 241 -1.25 -23.32 11.62
CA GLU A 241 -1.72 -22.87 12.93
C GLU A 241 -2.57 -21.60 12.81
N TRP A 242 -2.07 -20.59 12.08
CA TRP A 242 -2.79 -19.34 11.89
C TRP A 242 -4.03 -19.48 11.02
N ALA A 243 -3.98 -20.29 9.96
CA ALA A 243 -5.15 -20.62 9.15
C ALA A 243 -6.27 -21.25 10.03
N MET A 244 -5.91 -22.23 10.85
CA MET A 244 -6.88 -22.91 11.74
C MET A 244 -7.40 -22.00 12.85
N ARG A 245 -6.54 -21.14 13.42
CA ARG A 245 -6.93 -20.15 14.42
C ARG A 245 -7.94 -19.16 13.85
N LEU A 246 -7.65 -18.59 12.68
CA LEU A 246 -8.57 -17.68 11.99
C LEU A 246 -9.87 -18.37 11.60
N ALA A 247 -9.81 -19.62 11.13
CA ALA A 247 -11.00 -20.41 10.82
C ALA A 247 -11.88 -20.63 12.06
N HIS A 248 -11.28 -20.97 13.21
CA HIS A 248 -12.02 -21.12 14.46
C HIS A 248 -12.73 -19.83 14.88
N VAL A 249 -12.00 -18.71 14.81
CA VAL A 249 -12.53 -17.39 15.16
C VAL A 249 -13.67 -16.98 14.21
N LEU A 250 -13.48 -17.12 12.90
CA LEU A 250 -14.50 -16.75 11.92
C LEU A 250 -15.75 -17.62 12.05
N ARG A 251 -15.63 -18.94 12.25
CA ARG A 251 -16.79 -19.80 12.53
C ARG A 251 -17.56 -19.31 13.75
N LYS A 252 -16.86 -18.95 14.83
CA LYS A 252 -17.49 -18.40 16.03
C LYS A 252 -18.24 -17.10 15.71
N VAL A 253 -17.60 -16.15 15.03
CA VAL A 253 -18.22 -14.88 14.66
C VAL A 253 -19.44 -15.07 13.78
N LEU A 254 -19.36 -15.92 12.75
CA LEU A 254 -20.48 -16.23 11.85
C LEU A 254 -21.66 -16.85 12.61
N ASN A 255 -21.39 -17.76 13.55
CA ASN A 255 -22.42 -18.38 14.38
C ASN A 255 -23.07 -17.37 15.34
N ASP A 256 -22.28 -16.48 15.95
CA ASP A 256 -22.77 -15.52 16.94
C ASP A 256 -23.56 -14.36 16.31
N THR A 257 -23.20 -13.95 15.10
CA THR A 257 -23.82 -12.81 14.38
C THR A 257 -24.94 -13.23 13.43
N GLY A 258 -24.98 -14.50 13.03
CA GLY A 258 -26.03 -15.06 12.18
C GLY A 258 -26.13 -14.37 10.81
N GLY A 259 -27.36 -14.22 10.30
CA GLY A 259 -27.62 -13.67 8.97
C GLY A 259 -27.29 -12.18 8.79
N ALA A 260 -27.04 -11.44 9.87
CA ALA A 260 -26.81 -9.99 9.82
C ALA A 260 -25.57 -9.60 9.00
N LEU A 261 -24.55 -10.46 8.99
CA LEU A 261 -23.33 -10.25 8.20
C LEU A 261 -23.56 -10.29 6.68
N HIS A 262 -24.63 -10.94 6.24
CA HIS A 262 -24.94 -11.11 4.82
C HIS A 262 -25.89 -10.04 4.28
N ALA A 263 -26.30 -9.07 5.10
CA ALA A 263 -27.08 -7.93 4.64
C ALA A 263 -26.21 -6.96 3.82
N ILE A 264 -26.78 -6.35 2.78
CA ILE A 264 -26.14 -5.25 2.06
C ILE A 264 -26.49 -3.93 2.75
N GLU A 265 -25.51 -3.34 3.45
CA GLU A 265 -25.67 -2.11 4.23
C GLU A 265 -24.52 -1.13 3.94
N LEU A 266 -24.84 0.06 3.46
CA LEU A 266 -23.85 1.08 3.14
C LEU A 266 -23.50 1.90 4.39
N HIS A 267 -22.33 1.63 4.98
CA HIS A 267 -21.76 2.41 6.09
C HIS A 267 -20.92 3.61 5.61
N GLY A 268 -20.59 3.68 4.32
CA GLY A 268 -19.69 4.68 3.74
C GLY A 268 -18.23 4.48 4.17
N SER A 269 -17.36 5.44 3.82
CA SER A 269 -15.94 5.42 4.19
C SER A 269 -15.53 6.63 5.01
N LEU A 270 -14.61 6.47 5.97
CA LEU A 270 -13.96 7.61 6.66
C LEU A 270 -13.19 8.50 5.69
N THR A 271 -12.78 7.96 4.54
CA THR A 271 -12.12 8.71 3.48
C THR A 271 -13.06 9.62 2.67
N ASP A 272 -14.38 9.35 2.68
CA ASP A 272 -15.36 10.19 1.97
C ASP A 272 -15.58 11.53 2.69
N GLU A 273 -15.51 11.52 4.01
CA GLU A 273 -15.62 12.74 4.83
C GLU A 273 -14.38 13.62 4.71
N ALA A 274 -13.20 13.05 4.48
CA ALA A 274 -11.99 13.82 4.19
C ALA A 274 -12.17 14.71 2.92
N ARG A 275 -12.94 14.25 1.93
CA ARG A 275 -13.24 15.00 0.69
C ARG A 275 -14.41 15.97 0.83
N ARG A 276 -15.41 15.67 1.66
CA ARG A 276 -16.50 16.61 1.98
C ARG A 276 -16.02 17.74 2.89
N ALA A 277 -15.14 17.47 3.86
CA ALA A 277 -14.49 18.48 4.68
C ALA A 277 -13.56 19.37 3.85
N SER A 278 -12.83 18.82 2.87
CA SER A 278 -11.96 19.61 1.99
C SER A 278 -12.70 20.53 1.01
N ILE A 279 -13.97 20.24 0.70
CA ILE A 279 -14.81 21.05 -0.19
C ILE A 279 -15.72 22.00 0.59
N ALA A 280 -16.19 21.62 1.78
CA ALA A 280 -17.19 22.39 2.52
C ALA A 280 -16.62 23.41 3.51
N GLN A 281 -15.41 23.21 4.07
CA GLN A 281 -14.91 24.10 5.11
C GLN A 281 -13.41 24.35 4.98
N GLY A 282 -13.09 25.57 4.52
CA GLY A 282 -11.87 26.24 4.92
C GLY A 282 -11.65 26.11 6.43
N PHE A 283 -10.44 25.70 6.79
CA PHE A 283 -9.76 25.93 8.08
C PHE A 283 -10.63 25.93 9.36
N ASN A 284 -10.60 24.80 10.09
CA ASN A 284 -10.67 24.60 11.56
C ASN A 284 -11.53 23.35 11.85
N ARG A 285 -11.22 22.36 12.71
CA ARG A 285 -10.12 22.11 13.66
C ARG A 285 -10.45 20.78 14.40
N LYS A 286 -9.43 19.98 14.74
CA LYS A 286 -9.22 19.29 16.06
C LYS A 286 -9.39 17.75 16.28
N GLY A 287 -8.33 16.99 15.95
CA GLY A 287 -7.74 15.81 16.65
C GLY A 287 -6.43 15.40 15.93
N PRO A 288 -5.28 14.99 16.55
CA PRO A 288 -4.95 14.68 17.95
C PRO A 288 -4.23 15.85 18.63
N ALA A 289 -4.68 16.28 19.81
CA ALA A 289 -4.27 17.52 20.50
C ALA A 289 -4.26 18.78 19.62
N VAL A 290 -4.54 18.71 18.33
CA VAL A 290 -4.80 19.80 17.44
C VAL A 290 -3.91 20.98 17.73
N MET A 291 -2.68 20.69 17.37
CA MET A 291 -1.85 21.54 16.57
C MET A 291 -2.64 22.72 16.03
N ASP A 292 -2.53 23.83 16.75
CA ASP A 292 -2.96 25.10 16.22
C ASP A 292 -2.12 25.41 14.97
N GLU A 293 -2.64 26.29 14.11
CA GLU A 293 -1.98 26.63 12.84
C GLU A 293 -0.55 27.14 13.02
N LYS A 294 -0.23 27.75 14.17
CA LYS A 294 1.14 28.16 14.46
C LYS A 294 2.03 26.94 14.71
N THR A 295 1.61 26.00 15.55
CA THR A 295 2.35 24.74 15.76
C THR A 295 2.53 23.96 14.45
N LYS A 296 1.49 23.90 13.60
CA LYS A 296 1.58 23.25 12.28
C LYS A 296 2.60 23.94 11.37
N THR A 297 2.51 25.27 11.27
CA THR A 297 3.47 26.09 10.51
C THR A 297 4.90 25.88 11.02
N GLU A 298 5.09 25.81 12.34
CA GLU A 298 6.41 25.59 12.95
C GLU A 298 6.99 24.22 12.58
N LEU A 299 6.15 23.17 12.56
CA LEU A 299 6.56 21.81 12.18
C LEU A 299 6.84 21.67 10.68
N GLU A 300 6.00 22.24 9.83
CA GLU A 300 6.23 22.30 8.38
C GLU A 300 7.53 23.06 8.07
N ALA A 301 7.75 24.20 8.73
CA ALA A 301 8.99 24.95 8.61
C ALA A 301 10.20 24.18 9.14
N ALA A 302 10.06 23.41 10.23
CA ALA A 302 11.12 22.54 10.75
C ALA A 302 11.47 21.42 9.76
N ALA A 303 10.47 20.77 9.16
CA ALA A 303 10.65 19.75 8.13
C ALA A 303 11.32 20.34 6.88
N PHE A 304 10.89 21.51 6.43
CA PHE A 304 11.52 22.21 5.29
C PHE A 304 12.98 22.56 5.58
N ARG A 305 13.29 23.11 6.76
CA ARG A 305 14.68 23.38 7.17
C ARG A 305 15.52 22.10 7.18
N ARG A 306 14.97 20.98 7.67
CA ARG A 306 15.67 19.68 7.68
C ARG A 306 15.92 19.16 6.27
N LEU A 307 14.97 19.32 5.34
CA LEU A 307 15.17 18.98 3.93
C LEU A 307 16.28 19.81 3.29
N VAL A 308 16.24 21.13 3.50
CA VAL A 308 17.26 22.04 2.98
C VAL A 308 18.66 21.67 3.51
N GLU A 309 18.78 21.42 4.81
CA GLU A 309 20.03 20.97 5.42
C GLU A 309 20.51 19.64 4.83
N HIS A 310 19.62 18.66 4.72
CA HIS A 310 19.95 17.37 4.11
C HIS A 310 20.46 17.51 2.66
N LEU A 311 19.85 18.39 1.87
CA LEU A 311 20.29 18.68 0.49
C LEU A 311 21.62 19.44 0.40
N ARG A 312 22.00 20.19 1.46
CA ARG A 312 23.31 20.84 1.55
C ARG A 312 24.41 19.82 1.90
N GLU A 313 24.12 18.87 2.79
CA GLU A 313 25.02 17.76 3.11
C GLU A 313 25.26 16.87 1.87
N ARG A 314 24.21 16.65 1.08
CA ARG A 314 24.23 15.81 -0.14
C ARG A 314 24.62 16.57 -1.40
N SER A 315 25.77 17.25 -1.36
CA SER A 315 26.33 17.99 -2.50
C SER A 315 26.71 17.08 -3.70
N ASP A 316 26.86 15.78 -3.47
CA ASP A 316 27.02 14.74 -4.49
C ASP A 316 25.80 14.63 -5.42
N VAL A 317 24.60 14.94 -4.93
CA VAL A 317 23.36 14.85 -5.70
C VAL A 317 23.18 16.12 -6.52
N GLN A 318 23.32 16.03 -7.85
CA GLN A 318 23.22 17.21 -8.72
C GLN A 318 21.76 17.62 -8.94
N ASN A 319 21.54 18.90 -9.24
CA ASN A 319 20.19 19.38 -9.54
C ASN A 319 19.56 18.69 -10.74
N ILE A 320 20.35 18.26 -11.73
CA ILE A 320 19.85 17.51 -12.89
C ILE A 320 19.29 16.15 -12.46
N ASP A 321 19.99 15.44 -11.57
CA ASP A 321 19.52 14.16 -11.04
C ASP A 321 18.22 14.34 -10.26
N LEU A 322 18.12 15.39 -9.43
CA LEU A 322 16.88 15.72 -8.72
C LEU A 322 15.73 16.04 -9.67
N MET A 323 15.99 16.80 -10.75
CA MET A 323 14.98 17.10 -11.76
C MET A 323 14.52 15.84 -12.51
N GLU A 324 15.45 14.94 -12.87
CA GLU A 324 15.14 13.70 -13.58
C GLU A 324 14.40 12.69 -12.70
N LEU A 325 14.74 12.60 -11.41
CA LEU A 325 14.20 11.59 -10.49
C LEU A 325 12.92 12.05 -9.78
N ALA A 326 12.85 13.32 -9.37
CA ALA A 326 11.83 13.82 -8.46
C ALA A 326 11.02 14.99 -9.04
N GLY A 327 11.35 15.48 -10.23
CA GLY A 327 10.64 16.60 -10.87
C GLY A 327 10.86 17.96 -10.21
N PHE A 328 11.74 18.06 -9.21
CA PHE A 328 12.15 19.33 -8.60
C PHE A 328 13.62 19.29 -8.19
N CYS A 329 14.25 20.44 -8.00
CA CYS A 329 15.63 20.53 -7.49
C CYS A 329 15.78 21.68 -6.49
N ARG A 330 17.01 21.96 -6.04
CA ARG A 330 17.29 23.07 -5.11
C ARG A 330 16.83 24.42 -5.66
N ASN A 331 16.93 24.64 -6.98
CA ASN A 331 16.43 25.87 -7.61
C ASN A 331 14.90 25.98 -7.54
N CYS A 332 14.16 24.87 -7.63
CA CYS A 332 12.71 24.86 -7.45
C CYS A 332 12.35 25.24 -6.03
N LEU A 333 13.07 24.72 -5.02
CA LEU A 333 12.88 25.11 -3.62
C LEU A 333 13.12 26.61 -3.41
N SER A 334 14.14 27.17 -4.05
CA SER A 334 14.41 28.62 -4.00
C SER A 334 13.27 29.43 -4.62
N THR A 335 12.73 28.97 -5.75
CA THR A 335 11.57 29.61 -6.40
C THR A 335 10.34 29.55 -5.49
N TRP A 336 10.02 28.40 -4.90
CA TRP A 336 8.88 28.27 -3.99
C TRP A 336 9.02 29.15 -2.75
N TYR A 337 10.24 29.26 -2.21
CA TYR A 337 10.53 30.16 -1.09
C TYR A 337 10.32 31.63 -1.48
N GLN A 338 10.75 32.02 -2.67
CA GLN A 338 10.54 33.36 -3.21
C GLN A 338 9.05 33.66 -3.44
N GLU A 339 8.31 32.72 -4.03
CA GLU A 339 6.86 32.85 -4.26
C GLU A 339 6.10 32.96 -2.93
N ALA A 340 6.51 32.19 -1.92
CA ALA A 340 5.94 32.28 -0.57
C ALA A 340 6.22 33.64 0.09
N ALA A 341 7.42 34.21 -0.10
CA ALA A 341 7.76 35.55 0.37
C ALA A 341 6.92 36.63 -0.34
N ALA A 342 6.79 36.53 -1.67
CA ALA A 342 6.00 37.45 -2.49
C ALA A 342 4.52 37.42 -2.09
N ALA A 343 3.95 36.23 -1.83
CA ALA A 343 2.57 36.07 -1.34
C ALA A 343 2.34 36.73 0.04
N LYS A 344 3.40 36.98 0.80
CA LYS A 344 3.38 37.69 2.09
C LYS A 344 3.80 39.16 1.97
N GLY A 345 4.03 39.67 0.76
CA GLY A 345 4.51 41.04 0.53
C GLY A 345 5.94 41.28 1.01
N VAL A 346 6.72 40.23 1.24
CA VAL A 346 8.12 40.32 1.63
C VAL A 346 8.98 40.36 0.36
N PRO A 347 9.72 41.45 0.11
CA PRO A 347 10.62 41.50 -1.02
C PRO A 347 11.76 40.52 -0.82
N LEU A 348 11.92 39.57 -1.74
CA LEU A 348 13.02 38.62 -1.76
C LEU A 348 13.47 38.39 -3.21
N SER A 349 14.73 38.69 -3.50
CA SER A 349 15.32 38.42 -4.81
C SER A 349 15.53 36.91 -5.02
N LYS A 350 15.73 36.53 -6.27
CA LYS A 350 15.99 35.14 -6.65
C LYS A 350 17.33 34.66 -6.09
N GLU A 351 18.30 35.56 -6.03
CA GLU A 351 19.65 35.35 -5.52
C GLU A 351 19.62 35.09 -4.00
N GLU A 352 18.90 35.92 -3.25
CA GLU A 352 18.71 35.73 -1.80
C GLU A 352 17.96 34.43 -1.49
N ALA A 353 16.90 34.11 -2.26
CA ALA A 353 16.17 32.85 -2.09
C ALA A 353 17.04 31.61 -2.40
N ARG A 354 17.97 31.73 -3.35
CA ARG A 354 18.97 30.70 -3.60
C ARG A 354 19.93 30.58 -2.43
N GLU A 355 20.50 31.68 -1.96
CA GLU A 355 21.41 31.64 -0.83
C GLU A 355 20.77 30.99 0.42
N ILE A 356 19.48 31.26 0.67
CA ILE A 356 18.71 30.60 1.72
C ILE A 356 18.62 29.08 1.53
N VAL A 357 18.52 28.56 0.31
CA VAL A 357 18.46 27.10 0.07
C VAL A 357 19.85 26.48 0.04
N TYR A 358 20.81 27.09 -0.64
CA TYR A 358 22.16 26.54 -0.82
C TYR A 358 23.08 26.75 0.39
N GLY A 359 22.76 27.70 1.28
CA GLY A 359 23.58 28.03 2.46
C GLY A 359 24.85 28.83 2.14
N MET A 360 25.02 29.20 0.87
CA MET A 360 26.07 30.07 0.32
C MET A 360 25.56 30.62 -1.02
N THR A 361 26.28 31.54 -1.65
CA THR A 361 25.85 32.07 -2.94
C THR A 361 25.80 30.95 -4.00
N TYR A 362 24.87 31.06 -4.95
CA TYR A 362 24.73 30.03 -6.00
C TYR A 362 26.02 29.87 -6.83
N GLU A 363 26.74 30.97 -7.09
CA GLU A 363 28.01 30.95 -7.81
C GLU A 363 29.11 30.21 -7.01
N GLU A 364 29.19 30.41 -5.69
CA GLU A 364 30.12 29.66 -4.84
C GLU A 364 29.78 28.17 -4.78
N TRP A 365 28.49 27.83 -4.65
CA TRP A 365 28.06 26.44 -4.65
C TRP A 365 28.39 25.77 -5.98
N LYS A 366 28.11 26.46 -7.09
CA LYS A 366 28.44 26.00 -8.45
C LYS A 366 29.93 25.77 -8.62
N ALA A 367 30.77 26.71 -8.19
CA ALA A 367 32.22 26.58 -8.28
C ALA A 367 32.77 25.40 -7.46
N LYS A 368 32.15 25.08 -6.31
CA LYS A 368 32.62 24.02 -5.39
C LYS A 368 32.07 22.63 -5.72
N PHE A 369 30.82 22.54 -6.15
CA PHE A 369 30.07 21.27 -6.13
C PHE A 369 29.36 20.94 -7.44
N GLN A 370 29.15 21.91 -8.34
CA GLN A 370 28.49 21.61 -9.61
C GLN A 370 29.47 20.93 -10.55
N THR A 371 29.30 19.63 -10.74
CA THR A 371 30.02 18.89 -11.77
C THR A 371 29.40 19.22 -13.13
N GLY A 372 30.23 19.37 -14.16
CA GLY A 372 29.73 19.52 -15.53
C GLY A 372 28.80 18.36 -15.86
N ALA A 373 27.67 18.65 -16.54
CA ALA A 373 26.78 17.60 -17.00
C ALA A 373 27.60 16.64 -17.85
N SER A 374 27.82 15.41 -17.37
CA SER A 374 28.33 14.34 -18.22
C SER A 374 27.38 14.26 -19.41
N ALA A 375 27.88 14.63 -20.59
CA ALA A 375 27.11 14.71 -21.81
C ALA A 375 26.58 13.32 -22.18
N LYS A 376 25.40 12.97 -21.65
CA LYS A 376 24.56 11.94 -22.25
C LYS A 376 23.83 12.60 -23.42
N PRO A 377 23.89 12.05 -24.64
CA PRO A 377 23.25 12.67 -25.79
C PRO A 377 21.75 12.76 -25.54
N ARG A 378 21.19 13.97 -25.60
CA ARG A 378 19.75 14.18 -25.72
C ARG A 378 19.30 13.59 -27.05
N GLN A 379 18.73 12.38 -27.04
CA GLN A 379 17.85 11.98 -28.13
C GLN A 379 16.56 12.79 -27.99
N ARG A 380 16.48 13.88 -28.75
CA ARG A 380 15.20 14.50 -29.09
C ARG A 380 14.60 13.64 -30.19
N THR A 381 13.59 12.83 -29.88
CA THR A 381 12.64 12.35 -30.88
C THR A 381 11.60 13.44 -31.07
N GLY A 382 11.56 13.99 -32.29
CA GLY A 382 10.51 14.90 -32.74
C GLY A 382 9.27 14.16 -33.19
#